data_AF-A0A7X7HCA4-F1
#
_entry.id   AF-A0A7X7HCA4-F1
#
_cell.length_a   1.000
_cell.length_b   1.000
_cell.length_c   1.000
_cell.angle_alpha   90.00
_cell.angle_beta   90.00
_cell.angle_gamma   90.00
#
_symmetry.space_group_name_H-M   'P 1'
#
loop_
_entity.id
_entity.type
_entity.pdbx_description
1 polymer ?
#
loop_
_entity_poly.entity_id
_entity_poly.type
_entity_poly.pdbx_seq_one_letter_code
_entity_poly.pdbx_strand_id
1 'polypeptide(L)'
;ADGLRPILDHYWLILHVSVAIMAVSVFSISAVLAVLQLSKDFSNGTGSVVERILSGLPSADTLERYSYRFAAVGFVMWTFTLVAGAIWAEHAWGRPWAWDAKEVWTLVIWLIYAGYLHARATRGWDGRRAAWLVITGFVAILLNYFVVNFLLSTKHGYAF
;
A
#
# COMPACT_ATOMS: atom_id res chain seq x y z
N ALA A 1 9.05 -5.16 -36.76
CA ALA A 1 8.35 -5.15 -35.46
C ALA A 1 9.36 -5.05 -34.32
N ASP A 2 10.28 -4.08 -34.41
CA ASP A 2 11.63 -4.21 -33.81
C ASP A 2 11.98 -3.09 -32.84
N GLY A 3 11.00 -2.36 -32.31
CA GLY A 3 11.21 -1.27 -31.34
C GLY A 3 10.74 -1.54 -29.91
N LEU A 4 9.93 -2.57 -29.67
CA LEU A 4 9.30 -2.84 -28.37
C LEU A 4 10.12 -3.78 -27.46
N ARG A 5 11.09 -4.51 -28.03
CA ARG A 5 11.88 -5.53 -27.30
C ARG A 5 12.94 -4.97 -26.34
N PRO A 6 13.61 -3.82 -26.56
CA PRO A 6 14.70 -3.38 -25.67
C PRO A 6 14.26 -2.83 -24.30
N ILE A 7 13.01 -2.37 -24.14
CA ILE A 7 12.53 -1.70 -22.92
C ILE A 7 12.06 -2.70 -21.85
N LEU A 8 11.64 -3.91 -22.26
CA LEU A 8 11.17 -4.96 -21.36
C LEU A 8 12.31 -5.79 -20.75
N ASP A 9 13.51 -5.78 -21.36
CA ASP A 9 14.71 -6.49 -20.89
C ASP A 9 15.52 -5.69 -19.85
N HIS A 10 14.96 -4.61 -19.29
CA HIS A 10 15.67 -3.77 -18.32
C HIS A 10 15.44 -4.24 -16.89
N TYR A 11 16.52 -4.51 -16.15
CA TYR A 11 16.49 -4.93 -14.74
C TYR A 11 15.69 -3.99 -13.83
N TRP A 12 15.62 -2.70 -14.17
CA TRP A 12 14.80 -1.70 -13.47
C TRP A 12 13.31 -2.02 -13.48
N LEU A 13 12.76 -2.50 -14.60
CA LEU A 13 11.35 -2.86 -14.69
C LEU A 13 11.05 -4.08 -13.81
N ILE A 14 11.91 -5.10 -13.88
CA ILE A 14 11.77 -6.31 -13.07
C ILE A 14 11.84 -5.98 -11.58
N LEU A 15 12.82 -5.17 -11.17
CA LEU A 15 12.97 -4.74 -9.77
C LEU A 15 11.78 -3.87 -9.33
N HIS A 16 11.34 -2.92 -10.15
CA HIS A 16 10.20 -2.06 -9.84
C HIS A 16 8.92 -2.88 -9.60
N VAL A 17 8.56 -3.75 -10.55
CA VAL A 17 7.32 -4.55 -10.49
C VAL A 17 7.37 -5.57 -9.36
N SER A 18 8.50 -6.26 -9.18
CA SER A 18 8.64 -7.25 -8.09
C SER A 18 8.53 -6.61 -6.71
N VAL A 19 9.22 -5.48 -6.48
CA VAL A 19 9.13 -4.76 -5.20
C VAL A 19 7.74 -4.15 -5.00
N ALA A 20 7.09 -3.68 -6.07
CA ALA A 20 5.71 -3.19 -6.00
C ALA A 20 4.75 -4.28 -5.51
N ILE A 21 4.80 -5.48 -6.10
CA ILE A 21 3.94 -6.61 -5.70
C ILE A 21 4.22 -6.99 -4.24
N MET A 22 5.49 -7.07 -3.84
CA MET A 22 5.83 -7.37 -2.45
C MET A 22 5.35 -6.28 -1.48
N ALA A 23 5.43 -5.00 -1.86
CA ALA A 23 4.94 -3.89 -1.05
C ALA A 23 3.43 -4.00 -0.82
N VAL A 24 2.66 -4.31 -1.87
CA VAL A 24 1.20 -4.53 -1.76
C VAL A 24 0.88 -5.70 -0.85
N SER A 25 1.63 -6.81 -0.94
CA SER A 25 1.45 -7.95 -0.04
C SER A 25 1.70 -7.58 1.42
N VAL A 26 2.76 -6.81 1.68
CA VAL A 26 3.10 -6.32 3.03
C VAL A 26 2.03 -5.35 3.56
N PHE A 27 1.53 -4.43 2.72
CA PHE A 27 0.43 -3.54 3.10
C PHE A 27 -0.88 -4.29 3.34
N SER A 28 -1.15 -5.36 2.58
CA SER A 28 -2.31 -6.22 2.78
C SER A 28 -2.27 -6.89 4.15
N ILE A 29 -1.11 -7.42 4.56
CA ILE A 29 -0.91 -7.99 5.89
C ILE A 29 -1.16 -6.91 6.96
N SER A 30 -0.60 -5.72 6.79
CA SER A 30 -0.82 -4.58 7.69
C SER A 30 -2.31 -4.23 7.84
N ALA A 31 -3.04 -4.18 6.73
CA ALA A 31 -4.47 -3.86 6.70
C ALA A 31 -5.31 -4.95 7.38
N VAL A 32 -5.02 -6.24 7.12
CA VAL A 32 -5.69 -7.37 7.79
C VAL A 32 -5.49 -7.29 9.30
N LEU A 33 -4.27 -7.01 9.76
CA LEU A 33 -4.00 -6.84 11.20
C LEU A 33 -4.79 -5.67 11.81
N ALA A 34 -4.90 -4.54 11.09
CA ALA A 34 -5.70 -3.39 11.52
C ALA A 34 -7.21 -3.71 11.59
N VAL A 35 -7.73 -4.49 10.64
CA VAL A 35 -9.13 -4.96 10.67
C VAL A 35 -9.38 -5.90 11.84
N LEU A 36 -8.45 -6.83 12.11
CA LEU A 36 -8.55 -7.75 13.25
C LEU A 36 -8.49 -7.00 14.58
N GLN A 37 -7.61 -6.00 14.67
CA GLN A 37 -7.54 -5.10 15.82
C GLN A 37 -8.89 -4.40 16.05
N LEU A 38 -9.44 -3.73 15.03
CA LEU A 38 -10.74 -3.05 15.15
C LEU A 38 -11.84 -4.01 15.54
N SER A 39 -11.87 -5.19 14.93
CA SER A 39 -12.88 -6.22 15.25
C SER A 39 -12.83 -6.62 16.72
N LYS A 40 -11.62 -6.79 17.30
CA LYS A 40 -11.46 -7.04 18.74
C LYS A 40 -11.90 -5.85 19.58
N ASP A 41 -11.49 -4.65 19.20
CA ASP A 41 -11.85 -3.42 19.93
C ASP A 41 -13.37 -3.19 19.94
N PHE A 42 -14.09 -3.57 18.89
CA PHE A 42 -15.55 -3.46 18.81
C PHE A 42 -16.27 -4.60 19.52
N SER A 43 -15.72 -5.83 19.51
CA SER A 43 -16.35 -6.99 20.14
C SER A 43 -16.07 -7.12 21.64
N ASN A 44 -15.06 -6.42 22.16
CA ASN A 44 -14.62 -6.58 23.55
C ASN A 44 -15.76 -6.27 24.56
N GLY A 45 -16.08 -7.24 25.42
CA GLY A 45 -17.10 -7.09 26.46
C GLY A 45 -18.54 -7.21 25.95
N THR A 46 -18.75 -7.72 24.73
CA THR A 46 -20.09 -7.88 24.14
C THR A 46 -20.67 -9.28 24.38
N GLY A 47 -19.86 -10.26 24.76
CA GLY A 47 -20.24 -11.68 24.86
C GLY A 47 -20.58 -12.31 23.50
N SER A 48 -20.23 -11.64 22.39
CA SER A 48 -20.63 -12.04 21.04
C SER A 48 -19.87 -13.27 20.54
N VAL A 49 -20.43 -13.95 19.53
CA VAL A 49 -19.75 -15.04 18.83
C VAL A 49 -18.42 -14.55 18.22
N VAL A 50 -18.39 -13.31 17.74
CA VAL A 50 -17.18 -12.67 17.21
C VAL A 50 -16.10 -12.57 18.28
N GLU A 51 -16.44 -12.16 19.50
CA GLU A 51 -15.49 -12.11 20.62
C GLU A 51 -14.89 -13.48 20.93
N ARG A 52 -15.72 -14.54 20.91
CA ARG A 52 -15.28 -15.94 21.11
C ARG A 52 -14.37 -16.45 19.98
N ILE A 53 -14.58 -15.99 18.75
CA ILE A 53 -13.71 -16.34 17.62
C ILE A 53 -12.38 -15.60 17.73
N LEU A 54 -12.40 -14.32 18.09
CA LEU A 54 -11.20 -13.48 18.17
C LEU A 54 -10.40 -13.66 19.48
N SER A 55 -10.93 -14.41 20.46
CA SER A 55 -10.25 -14.64 21.75
C SER A 55 -8.93 -15.39 21.60
N GLY A 56 -8.78 -16.21 20.56
CA GLY A 56 -7.53 -16.93 20.24
C GLY A 56 -6.44 -16.05 19.61
N LEU A 57 -6.77 -14.84 19.17
CA LEU A 57 -5.81 -13.90 18.60
C LEU A 57 -5.08 -13.10 19.70
N PRO A 58 -3.89 -12.53 19.40
CA PRO A 58 -3.21 -11.59 20.29
C PRO A 58 -4.09 -10.39 20.72
N SER A 59 -3.61 -9.61 21.69
CA SER A 59 -4.31 -8.39 22.12
C SER A 59 -4.40 -7.37 20.98
N ALA A 60 -5.39 -6.47 21.04
CA ALA A 60 -5.55 -5.40 20.06
C ALA A 60 -4.28 -4.53 19.92
N ASP A 61 -3.65 -4.17 21.04
CA ASP A 61 -2.36 -3.44 21.06
C ASP A 61 -1.25 -4.23 20.34
N THR A 62 -1.20 -5.55 20.51
CA THR A 62 -0.20 -6.39 19.84
C THR A 62 -0.43 -6.42 18.33
N LEU A 63 -1.68 -6.61 17.89
CA LEU A 63 -2.06 -6.56 16.48
C LEU A 63 -1.72 -5.20 15.85
N GLU A 64 -1.96 -4.12 16.59
CA GLU A 64 -1.62 -2.77 16.17
C GLU A 64 -0.11 -2.57 15.98
N ARG A 65 0.71 -3.03 16.94
CA ARG A 65 2.17 -2.97 16.84
C ARG A 65 2.69 -3.71 15.62
N TYR A 66 2.16 -4.90 15.34
CA TYR A 66 2.52 -5.65 14.13
C TYR A 66 2.05 -4.92 12.87
N SER A 67 0.80 -4.44 12.84
CA SER A 67 0.25 -3.70 11.69
C SER A 67 1.14 -2.52 11.30
N TYR A 68 1.60 -1.73 12.27
CA TYR A 68 2.54 -0.63 12.01
C TYR A 68 3.90 -1.07 11.51
N ARG A 69 4.48 -2.14 12.07
CA ARG A 69 5.78 -2.64 11.60
C ARG A 69 5.70 -3.08 10.14
N PHE A 70 4.63 -3.80 9.77
CA PHE A 70 4.38 -4.16 8.39
C PHE A 70 4.13 -2.92 7.51
N ALA A 71 3.33 -1.95 7.97
CA ALA A 71 3.13 -0.69 7.23
C ALA A 71 4.44 0.07 6.99
N ALA A 72 5.33 0.13 7.98
CA ALA A 72 6.63 0.78 7.85
C ALA A 72 7.53 0.08 6.82
N VAL A 73 7.57 -1.26 6.86
CA VAL A 73 8.29 -2.05 5.84
C VAL A 73 7.70 -1.81 4.45
N GLY A 74 6.36 -1.90 4.32
CA GLY A 74 5.65 -1.64 3.07
C GLY A 74 5.92 -0.23 2.53
N PHE A 75 5.99 0.78 3.41
CA PHE A 75 6.28 2.16 3.03
C PHE A 75 7.69 2.35 2.47
N VAL A 76 8.70 1.69 3.05
CA VAL A 76 10.07 1.70 2.50
C VAL A 76 10.08 1.08 1.11
N MET A 77 9.41 -0.06 0.95
CA MET A 77 9.30 -0.75 -0.35
C MET A 77 8.55 0.09 -1.37
N TRP A 78 7.45 0.73 -0.98
CA TRP A 78 6.67 1.63 -1.85
C TRP A 78 7.46 2.87 -2.25
N THR A 79 8.27 3.42 -1.36
CA THR A 79 9.18 4.53 -1.66
C THR A 79 10.20 4.10 -2.72
N PHE A 80 10.77 2.90 -2.59
CA PHE A 80 11.61 2.34 -3.64
C PHE A 80 10.85 2.19 -4.95
N THR A 81 9.63 1.62 -4.93
CA THR A 81 8.78 1.48 -6.12
C THR A 81 8.56 2.81 -6.82
N LEU A 82 8.25 3.87 -6.07
CA LEU A 82 8.04 5.23 -6.61
C LEU A 82 9.31 5.76 -7.30
N VAL A 83 10.47 5.67 -6.64
CA VAL A 83 11.74 6.15 -7.20
C VAL A 83 12.19 5.32 -8.40
N ALA A 84 12.14 3.98 -8.29
CA ALA A 84 12.49 3.07 -9.38
C ALA A 84 11.56 3.24 -10.59
N GLY A 85 10.28 3.52 -10.33
CA GLY A 85 9.28 3.80 -11.36
C GLY A 85 9.63 5.07 -12.14
N ALA A 86 10.00 6.15 -11.43
CA ALA A 86 10.43 7.40 -12.06
C ALA A 86 11.70 7.23 -12.90
N ILE A 87 12.68 6.47 -12.41
CA ILE A 87 13.90 6.14 -13.17
C ILE A 87 13.55 5.37 -14.44
N TRP A 88 12.69 4.36 -14.35
CA TRP A 88 12.28 3.58 -15.52
C TRP A 88 11.47 4.42 -16.52
N ALA A 89 10.58 5.31 -16.05
CA ALA A 89 9.80 6.21 -16.89
C ALA A 89 10.70 7.13 -17.73
N GLU A 90 11.79 7.66 -17.14
CA GLU A 90 12.81 8.43 -17.87
C GLU A 90 13.40 7.63 -19.03
N HIS A 91 13.78 6.37 -18.77
CA HIS A 91 14.38 5.51 -19.79
C HIS A 91 13.38 5.08 -20.87
N ALA A 92 12.12 4.86 -20.51
CA ALA A 92 11.09 4.37 -21.42
C ALA A 92 10.51 5.50 -22.29
N TRP A 93 10.23 6.67 -21.70
CA TRP A 93 9.45 7.74 -22.33
C TRP A 93 10.20 9.09 -22.41
N GLY A 94 11.44 9.17 -21.89
CA GLY A 94 12.24 10.39 -21.89
C GLY A 94 11.80 11.45 -20.87
N ARG A 95 11.02 11.06 -19.86
CA ARG A 95 10.64 11.91 -18.72
C ARG A 95 10.38 11.06 -17.46
N PRO A 96 10.71 11.55 -16.24
CA PRO A 96 10.60 10.72 -15.04
C PRO A 96 9.21 10.76 -14.39
N TRP A 97 8.37 11.72 -14.79
CA TRP A 97 7.02 11.90 -14.26
C TRP A 97 6.16 12.65 -15.29
N ALA A 98 4.97 12.14 -15.54
CA ALA A 98 4.00 12.65 -16.50
C ALA A 98 2.68 13.13 -15.88
N TRP A 99 2.51 13.03 -14.56
CA TRP A 99 1.25 13.30 -13.85
C TRP A 99 0.09 12.44 -14.35
N ASP A 100 0.39 11.23 -14.79
CA ASP A 100 -0.65 10.28 -15.15
C ASP A 100 -1.38 9.77 -13.89
N ALA A 101 -2.51 9.10 -14.09
CA ALA A 101 -3.30 8.63 -12.97
C ALA A 101 -2.55 7.60 -12.10
N LYS A 102 -1.75 6.69 -12.69
CA LYS A 102 -0.97 5.71 -11.92
C LYS A 102 0.03 6.43 -11.03
N GLU A 103 0.79 7.35 -11.60
CA GLU A 103 1.78 8.17 -10.91
C GLU A 103 1.13 8.98 -9.77
N VAL A 104 0.06 9.72 -10.06
CA VAL A 104 -0.65 10.52 -9.04
C VAL A 104 -1.19 9.64 -7.90
N TRP A 105 -1.81 8.51 -8.21
CA TRP A 105 -2.33 7.61 -7.18
C TRP A 105 -1.22 6.95 -6.36
N THR A 106 -0.08 6.60 -6.97
CA THR A 106 1.07 6.07 -6.22
C THR A 106 1.62 7.09 -5.23
N LEU A 107 1.62 8.38 -5.59
CA LEU A 107 1.97 9.50 -4.71
C LEU A 107 0.92 9.71 -3.61
N VAL A 108 -0.37 9.64 -3.93
CA VAL A 108 -1.46 9.73 -2.93
C VAL A 108 -1.33 8.63 -1.88
N ILE A 109 -1.12 7.38 -2.29
CA ILE A 109 -0.88 6.25 -1.38
C ILE A 109 0.35 6.51 -0.52
N TRP A 110 1.45 6.96 -1.13
CA TRP A 110 2.67 7.30 -0.41
C TRP A 110 2.41 8.36 0.66
N LEU A 111 1.67 9.43 0.34
CA LEU A 111 1.32 10.50 1.29
C LEU A 111 0.41 10.01 2.43
N ILE A 112 -0.55 9.13 2.15
CA ILE A 112 -1.42 8.56 3.19
C ILE A 112 -0.59 7.74 4.18
N TYR A 113 0.27 6.84 3.70
CA TYR A 113 1.11 6.02 4.57
C TYR A 113 2.20 6.84 5.28
N ALA A 114 2.79 7.85 4.62
CA ALA A 114 3.71 8.79 5.26
C ALA A 114 3.00 9.54 6.40
N GLY A 115 1.79 10.04 6.15
CA GLY A 115 0.94 10.72 7.14
C GLY A 115 0.58 9.81 8.30
N TYR A 116 0.21 8.55 8.03
CA TYR A 116 -0.04 7.54 9.05
C TYR A 116 1.19 7.30 9.95
N LEU A 117 2.34 7.00 9.35
CA LEU A 117 3.57 6.73 10.10
C LEU A 117 4.01 7.96 10.89
N HIS A 118 3.90 9.15 10.30
CA HIS A 118 4.22 10.41 10.97
C HIS A 118 3.28 10.70 12.13
N ALA A 119 1.97 10.53 11.96
CA ALA A 119 0.98 10.75 13.00
C ALA A 119 1.20 9.80 14.19
N ARG A 120 1.57 8.55 13.92
CA ARG A 120 1.90 7.60 14.99
C ARG A 120 3.21 7.94 15.70
N ALA A 121 4.24 8.30 14.95
CA ALA A 121 5.54 8.62 15.52
C ALA A 121 5.56 9.94 16.32
N THR A 122 4.72 10.91 15.97
CA THR A 122 4.78 12.28 16.54
C THR A 122 3.60 12.67 17.41
N ARG A 123 2.38 12.20 17.07
CA ARG A 123 1.13 12.64 17.71
C ARG A 123 0.48 11.57 18.59
N GLY A 124 1.13 10.42 18.78
CA GLY A 124 0.61 9.33 19.61
C GLY A 124 -0.74 8.80 19.10
N TRP A 125 -0.94 8.77 17.79
CA TRP A 125 -2.14 8.19 17.21
C TRP A 125 -2.09 6.68 17.34
N ASP A 126 -2.84 6.17 18.31
CA ASP A 126 -2.96 4.74 18.59
C ASP A 126 -4.43 4.28 18.52
N GLY A 127 -4.63 2.96 18.57
CA GLY A 127 -5.93 2.32 18.63
C GLY A 127 -6.74 2.49 17.34
N ARG A 128 -8.05 2.72 17.50
CA ARG A 128 -9.01 2.77 16.39
C ARG A 128 -8.67 3.83 15.33
N ARG A 129 -8.14 4.99 15.73
CA ARG A 129 -7.81 6.08 14.79
C ARG A 129 -6.67 5.68 13.86
N ALA A 130 -5.63 5.06 14.40
CA ALA A 130 -4.50 4.54 13.65
C ALA A 130 -4.94 3.41 12.69
N ALA A 131 -5.77 2.49 13.18
CA ALA A 131 -6.30 1.40 12.37
C ALA A 131 -7.10 1.88 11.16
N TRP A 132 -7.97 2.89 11.33
CA TRP A 132 -8.71 3.48 10.21
C TRP A 132 -7.80 4.13 9.17
N LEU A 133 -6.74 4.84 9.57
CA LEU A 133 -5.79 5.42 8.62
C LEU A 133 -5.09 4.36 7.76
N VAL A 134 -4.63 3.25 8.36
CA VAL A 134 -4.01 2.14 7.62
C VAL A 134 -4.99 1.54 6.63
N ILE A 135 -6.25 1.32 7.06
CA ILE A 135 -7.29 0.75 6.20
C ILE A 135 -7.60 1.70 5.05
N THR A 136 -7.72 3.01 5.29
CA THR A 136 -7.91 4.01 4.23
C THR A 136 -6.75 3.99 3.23
N GLY A 137 -5.50 3.88 3.71
CA GLY A 137 -4.33 3.73 2.84
C GLY A 137 -4.41 2.46 1.97
N PHE A 138 -4.84 1.35 2.54
CA PHE A 138 -5.02 0.11 1.79
C PHE A 138 -6.18 0.18 0.78
N VAL A 139 -7.29 0.82 1.15
CA VAL A 139 -8.39 1.10 0.20
C VAL A 139 -7.89 1.97 -0.95
N ALA A 140 -7.02 2.96 -0.70
CA ALA A 140 -6.41 3.74 -1.78
C ALA A 140 -5.53 2.88 -2.71
N ILE A 141 -4.81 1.87 -2.18
CA ILE A 141 -4.10 0.89 -3.02
C ILE A 141 -5.07 0.11 -3.90
N LEU A 142 -6.16 -0.40 -3.34
CA LEU A 142 -7.19 -1.12 -4.11
C LEU A 142 -7.80 -0.22 -5.18
N LEU A 143 -8.16 1.01 -4.83
CA LEU A 143 -8.68 1.99 -5.78
C LEU A 143 -7.68 2.32 -6.86
N ASN A 144 -6.38 2.42 -6.58
CA ASN A 144 -5.37 2.57 -7.61
C ASN A 144 -5.42 1.40 -8.62
N TYR A 145 -5.52 0.15 -8.16
CA TYR A 145 -5.72 -0.99 -9.05
C TYR A 145 -7.03 -0.90 -9.85
N PHE A 146 -8.14 -0.48 -9.26
CA PHE A 146 -9.44 -0.40 -9.96
C PHE A 146 -9.56 0.79 -10.91
N VAL A 147 -9.22 2.00 -10.45
CA VAL A 147 -9.34 3.26 -11.21
C VAL A 147 -8.46 3.23 -12.46
N VAL A 148 -7.23 2.76 -12.31
CA VAL A 148 -6.28 2.69 -13.42
C VAL A 148 -6.69 1.64 -14.45
N ASN A 149 -7.21 0.49 -14.02
CA ASN A 149 -7.56 -0.59 -14.95
C ASN A 149 -8.95 -0.41 -15.60
N PHE A 150 -9.88 0.30 -14.96
CA PHE A 150 -11.28 0.38 -15.43
C PHE A 150 -11.73 1.77 -15.89
N LEU A 151 -11.20 2.86 -15.34
CA LEU A 151 -11.79 4.21 -15.56
C LEU A 151 -10.97 5.10 -16.49
N LEU A 152 -9.69 4.78 -16.71
CA LEU A 152 -8.79 5.62 -17.48
C LEU A 152 -8.08 4.78 -18.52
N SER A 153 -8.59 4.81 -19.76
CA SER A 153 -7.83 4.45 -20.96
C SER A 153 -6.57 5.32 -21.03
N THR A 154 -5.54 4.90 -20.32
CA THR A 154 -4.25 5.58 -20.25
C THR A 154 -3.47 5.16 -21.48
N LYS A 155 -2.63 6.04 -22.06
CA LYS A 155 -1.74 5.69 -23.19
C LYS A 155 -0.72 4.58 -22.88
N HIS A 156 -0.78 3.99 -21.68
CA HIS A 156 0.02 2.88 -21.17
C HIS A 156 -0.83 1.63 -20.93
N GLY A 157 -1.74 1.32 -21.87
CA GLY A 157 -2.56 0.10 -21.87
C GLY A 157 -1.78 -1.23 -21.97
N TYR A 158 -0.46 -1.21 -21.79
CA TYR A 158 0.39 -2.40 -21.78
C TYR A 158 1.54 -2.23 -20.79
N ALA A 159 1.27 -2.30 -19.49
CA ALA A 159 2.21 -2.75 -18.46
C ALA A 159 1.52 -2.75 -17.09
N PHE A 160 1.73 -3.84 -16.37
CA PHE A 160 1.25 -4.11 -15.01
C PHE A 160 1.67 -3.02 -14.01
#